data_AF-A0A7L2Y9Q4-F1
#
_entry.id   AF-A0A7L2Y9Q4-F1
#
_cell.length_a   1.000
_cell.length_b   1.000
_cell.length_c   1.000
_cell.angle_alpha   90.00
_cell.angle_beta   90.00
_cell.angle_gamma   90.00
#
_symmetry.space_group_name_H-M   'P 1'
#
loop_
_entity.id
_entity.type
_entity.pdbx_description
1 polymer ?
#
loop_
_entity_poly.entity_id
_entity_poly.type
_entity_poly.pdbx_seq_one_letter_code
_entity_poly.pdbx_strand_id
1 'polypeptide(L)'
;LSGLDPAQPYFQGTPIEVRLDKSDAEFVDVIHTDSAPTIPYLGFGMSPAIGHLDFYPNGGKQMPGCGKNPISQIVDLDGIWEGTRDFVACNHLRSYKYYSDSIIYPDGFLGYSCPSYDVFESGSCFPCPKDGCPNMGHFADKFKGKTKDDFVKLYLNTAEAKDFALWRYKVTVTLSGKSKVKGYVNVALYGSGGNTRQHQVTKGTLQPDSTYTSFIDAEVNIGTVTKVKFLWNNNWINPTFPKLGAATITVQSGEN
;
A
#
# COMPACT_ATOMS: atom_id res chain seq x y z
N LEU A 1 1.11 -2.46 -22.71
CA LEU A 1 2.46 -2.81 -22.21
C LEU A 1 2.47 -2.64 -20.70
N SER A 2 3.10 -3.53 -19.97
CA SER A 2 3.25 -3.36 -18.51
C SER A 2 4.73 -3.15 -18.17
N GLY A 3 5.06 -2.01 -17.57
CA GLY A 3 6.40 -1.67 -17.12
C GLY A 3 6.62 -2.11 -15.67
N LEU A 4 7.55 -3.04 -15.45
CA LEU A 4 7.83 -3.58 -14.11
C LEU A 4 9.13 -2.97 -13.58
N ASP A 5 8.98 -1.93 -12.77
CA ASP A 5 10.03 -1.06 -12.23
C ASP A 5 11.07 -0.63 -13.28
N PRO A 6 10.67 0.10 -14.34
CA PRO A 6 11.56 0.49 -15.43
C PRO A 6 12.83 1.18 -14.92
N ALA A 7 14.00 0.82 -15.46
CA ALA A 7 15.29 1.25 -14.92
C ALA A 7 15.49 2.77 -15.01
N GLN A 8 15.95 3.40 -13.94
CA GLN A 8 16.33 4.82 -13.90
C GLN A 8 17.63 5.11 -14.66
N PRO A 9 18.76 4.40 -14.40
CA PRO A 9 20.02 4.73 -15.02
C PRO A 9 19.92 4.74 -16.54
N TYR A 10 20.46 5.77 -17.19
CA TYR A 10 20.45 5.98 -18.65
C TYR A 10 19.08 6.26 -19.31
N PHE A 11 17.95 6.08 -18.63
CA PHE A 11 16.61 6.30 -19.21
C PHE A 11 15.85 7.48 -18.59
N GLN A 12 15.97 7.70 -17.28
CA GLN A 12 15.19 8.78 -16.66
C GLN A 12 15.67 10.16 -17.14
N GLY A 13 14.74 10.94 -17.69
CA GLY A 13 15.02 12.29 -18.21
C GLY A 13 15.43 12.33 -19.68
N THR A 14 15.49 11.18 -20.37
CA THR A 14 15.68 11.14 -21.83
C THR A 14 14.39 11.46 -22.59
N PRO A 15 14.48 11.80 -23.89
CA PRO A 15 13.32 11.92 -24.77
C PRO A 15 12.46 10.65 -24.80
N ILE A 16 11.17 10.78 -25.11
CA ILE A 16 10.20 9.67 -25.11
C ILE A 16 10.61 8.54 -26.07
N GLU A 17 11.37 8.85 -27.12
CA GLU A 17 11.84 7.89 -28.12
C GLU A 17 12.89 6.91 -27.55
N VAL A 18 13.46 7.20 -26.38
CA VAL A 18 14.57 6.43 -25.77
C VAL A 18 14.10 5.59 -24.59
N ARG A 19 12.92 5.85 -24.03
CA ARG A 19 12.42 5.24 -22.79
C ARG A 19 10.99 4.76 -22.97
N LEU A 20 10.51 3.93 -22.04
CA LEU A 20 9.09 3.62 -21.96
C LEU A 20 8.27 4.92 -21.77
N ASP A 21 7.20 5.04 -22.56
CA ASP A 21 6.24 6.12 -22.48
C ASP A 21 4.82 5.60 -22.78
N LYS A 22 3.81 6.30 -22.25
CA LYS A 22 2.40 5.93 -22.47
C LYS A 22 2.02 5.87 -23.96
N SER A 23 2.74 6.59 -24.83
CA SER A 23 2.51 6.57 -26.28
C SER A 23 2.95 5.27 -26.98
N ASP A 24 3.71 4.39 -26.31
CA ASP A 24 4.26 3.17 -26.91
C ASP A 24 3.22 2.06 -27.13
N ALA A 25 2.03 2.17 -26.53
CA ALA A 25 0.93 1.24 -26.73
C ALA A 25 -0.44 1.87 -26.43
N GLU A 26 -1.51 1.21 -26.88
CA GLU A 26 -2.90 1.62 -26.58
C GLU A 26 -3.18 1.76 -25.07
N PHE A 27 -2.47 0.98 -24.25
CA PHE A 27 -2.53 1.06 -22.81
C PHE A 27 -1.17 0.67 -22.21
N VAL A 28 -0.71 1.47 -21.26
CA VAL A 28 0.56 1.28 -20.55
C VAL A 28 0.30 1.42 -19.06
N ASP A 29 0.60 0.39 -18.30
CA ASP A 29 0.56 0.38 -16.84
C ASP A 29 1.97 0.16 -16.28
N VAL A 30 2.34 0.86 -15.21
CA VAL A 30 3.69 0.81 -14.64
C VAL A 30 3.62 0.53 -13.15
N ILE A 31 4.47 -0.37 -12.65
CA ILE A 31 4.61 -0.70 -11.24
C ILE A 31 5.99 -0.22 -10.76
N HIS A 32 6.02 0.76 -9.86
CA HIS A 32 7.24 1.31 -9.29
C HIS A 32 7.51 0.71 -7.92
N THR A 33 8.67 0.08 -7.72
CA THR A 33 9.04 -0.58 -6.46
C THR A 33 10.40 -0.18 -5.92
N ASP A 34 11.27 0.43 -6.74
CA ASP A 34 12.60 0.90 -6.33
C ASP A 34 12.91 2.31 -6.83
N SER A 35 11.91 3.20 -6.79
CA SER A 35 11.97 4.56 -7.35
C SER A 35 12.77 5.58 -6.53
N ALA A 36 13.58 5.13 -5.58
CA ALA A 36 14.53 6.02 -4.92
C ALA A 36 15.63 6.42 -5.93
N PRO A 37 16.20 7.64 -5.85
CA PRO A 37 17.29 8.00 -6.75
C PRO A 37 18.47 7.01 -6.66
N THR A 38 18.97 6.54 -7.81
CA THR A 38 20.15 5.66 -7.90
C THR A 38 21.33 6.23 -7.11
N ILE A 39 21.55 7.54 -7.18
CA ILE A 39 22.50 8.24 -6.33
C ILE A 39 21.74 9.17 -5.38
N PRO A 40 21.94 9.07 -4.04
CA PRO A 40 22.87 8.16 -3.35
C PRO A 40 22.22 6.89 -2.80
N TYR A 41 20.95 6.62 -3.13
CA TYR A 41 20.15 5.61 -2.42
C TYR A 41 20.15 4.23 -3.07
N LEU A 42 20.80 4.07 -4.22
CA LEU A 42 20.83 2.83 -5.00
C LEU A 42 19.42 2.32 -5.33
N GLY A 43 18.47 3.21 -5.60
CA GLY A 43 17.22 2.80 -6.24
C GLY A 43 17.40 2.67 -7.75
N PHE A 44 16.97 1.55 -8.31
CA PHE A 44 17.16 1.24 -9.72
C PHE A 44 15.97 1.60 -10.59
N GLY A 45 14.79 1.86 -10.01
CA GLY A 45 13.57 2.18 -10.75
C GLY A 45 13.40 3.67 -11.03
N MET A 46 12.73 4.01 -12.14
CA MET A 46 12.30 5.37 -12.45
C MET A 46 11.25 5.85 -11.43
N SER A 47 11.30 7.14 -11.10
CA SER A 47 10.31 7.80 -10.23
C SER A 47 9.19 8.58 -10.94
N PRO A 48 9.41 9.22 -12.11
CA PRO A 48 8.33 9.87 -12.84
C PRO A 48 7.26 8.87 -13.27
N ALA A 49 6.02 9.33 -13.33
CA ALA A 49 4.96 8.61 -13.99
C ALA A 49 5.23 8.62 -15.50
N ILE A 50 5.21 7.46 -16.13
CA ILE A 50 5.51 7.28 -17.56
C ILE A 50 4.46 6.43 -18.28
N GLY A 51 3.50 5.84 -17.55
CA GLY A 51 2.38 5.10 -18.12
C GLY A 51 1.10 5.93 -18.24
N HIS A 52 0.00 5.24 -18.54
CA HIS A 52 -1.34 5.78 -18.32
C HIS A 52 -1.74 5.64 -16.85
N LEU A 53 -1.42 4.49 -16.26
CA LEU A 53 -1.59 4.20 -14.83
C LEU A 53 -0.23 3.85 -14.21
N ASP A 54 0.18 4.59 -13.20
CA ASP A 54 1.46 4.41 -12.51
C ASP A 54 1.21 4.07 -11.05
N PHE A 55 1.49 2.83 -10.68
CA PHE A 55 1.27 2.27 -9.35
C PHE A 55 2.54 2.36 -8.50
N TYR A 56 2.39 2.90 -7.29
CA TYR A 56 3.46 3.05 -6.30
C TYR A 56 3.09 2.27 -5.03
N PRO A 57 3.09 0.92 -5.06
CA PRO A 57 2.81 0.11 -3.88
C PRO A 57 3.78 0.45 -2.75
N ASN A 58 3.28 0.62 -1.52
CA ASN A 58 4.06 1.01 -0.34
C ASN A 58 4.88 2.31 -0.57
N GLY A 59 4.37 3.21 -1.42
CA GLY A 59 5.04 4.46 -1.79
C GLY A 59 6.11 4.32 -2.87
N GLY A 60 6.35 3.11 -3.38
CA GLY A 60 7.17 2.84 -4.57
C GLY A 60 8.69 2.91 -4.38
N LYS A 61 9.19 3.09 -3.15
CA LYS A 61 10.63 3.25 -2.86
C LYS A 61 11.22 2.13 -2.00
N GLN A 62 10.49 1.69 -0.98
CA GLN A 62 10.95 0.68 -0.04
C GLN A 62 9.83 -0.33 0.18
N MET A 63 10.05 -1.56 -0.29
CA MET A 63 9.06 -2.61 -0.17
C MET A 63 9.17 -3.31 1.19
N PRO A 64 8.04 -3.66 1.83
CA PRO A 64 8.05 -4.48 3.03
C PRO A 64 8.79 -5.80 2.80
N GLY A 65 9.55 -6.26 3.80
CA GLY A 65 10.37 -7.46 3.73
C GLY A 65 11.68 -7.33 2.92
N CYS A 66 11.97 -6.18 2.33
CA CYS A 66 13.26 -5.92 1.68
C CYS A 66 14.23 -5.17 2.60
N GLY A 67 15.52 -5.52 2.51
CA GLY A 67 16.59 -4.73 3.11
C GLY A 67 16.79 -3.40 2.39
N LYS A 68 17.57 -2.49 2.98
CA LYS A 68 17.99 -1.23 2.36
C LYS A 68 19.41 -1.34 1.82
N ASN A 69 19.64 -0.78 0.65
CA ASN A 69 21.00 -0.58 0.15
C ASN A 69 21.75 0.48 1.00
N PRO A 70 23.07 0.34 1.19
CA PRO A 70 23.88 1.36 1.83
C PRO A 70 23.90 2.64 0.98
N ILE A 71 23.89 3.80 1.63
CA ILE A 71 23.96 5.09 0.94
C ILE A 71 25.37 5.28 0.38
N SER A 72 25.49 5.56 -0.92
CA SER A 72 26.78 5.80 -1.58
C SER A 72 26.68 6.93 -2.61
N GLN A 73 27.67 7.82 -2.61
CA GLN A 73 27.81 8.87 -3.64
C GLN A 73 28.49 8.36 -4.93
N ILE A 74 29.12 7.17 -4.86
CA ILE A 74 29.79 6.52 -5.98
C ILE A 74 29.10 5.16 -6.18
N VAL A 75 28.55 4.95 -7.37
CA VAL A 75 27.82 3.74 -7.72
C VAL A 75 28.51 3.09 -8.91
N ASP A 76 29.02 1.89 -8.70
CA ASP A 76 29.61 1.03 -9.74
C ASP A 76 28.47 0.30 -10.46
N LEU A 77 27.83 0.99 -11.42
CA LEU A 77 26.66 0.47 -12.14
C LEU A 77 26.99 -0.80 -12.93
N ASP A 78 28.13 -0.81 -13.62
CA ASP A 78 28.60 -1.98 -14.38
C ASP A 78 28.84 -3.14 -13.43
N GLY A 79 29.51 -2.91 -12.30
CA GLY A 79 29.74 -3.96 -11.31
C GLY A 79 28.46 -4.49 -10.66
N ILE A 80 27.46 -3.64 -10.41
CA ILE A 80 26.15 -4.10 -9.90
C ILE A 80 25.43 -4.93 -10.97
N TRP A 81 25.43 -4.47 -12.22
CA TRP A 81 24.75 -5.13 -13.32
C TRP A 81 25.38 -6.49 -13.66
N GLU A 82 26.71 -6.56 -13.66
CA GLU A 82 27.47 -7.80 -13.89
C GLU A 82 27.51 -8.72 -12.66
N GLY A 83 27.00 -8.27 -11.51
CA GLY A 83 26.97 -9.04 -10.26
C GLY A 83 28.34 -9.14 -9.56
N THR A 84 29.29 -8.27 -9.89
CA THR A 84 30.60 -8.16 -9.21
C THR A 84 30.56 -7.24 -7.99
N ARG A 85 29.43 -6.54 -7.75
CA ARG A 85 29.17 -5.68 -6.59
C ARG A 85 27.89 -6.07 -5.88
N ASP A 86 27.93 -6.01 -4.54
CA ASP A 86 26.77 -6.28 -3.70
C ASP A 86 25.69 -5.23 -3.91
N PHE A 87 24.49 -5.70 -4.28
CA PHE A 87 23.30 -4.89 -4.46
C PHE A 87 22.07 -5.64 -3.93
N VAL A 88 21.33 -5.01 -3.02
CA VAL A 88 20.06 -5.54 -2.51
C VAL A 88 18.98 -5.27 -3.56
N ALA A 89 18.91 -6.14 -4.58
CA ALA A 89 17.94 -6.05 -5.67
C ALA A 89 16.48 -6.28 -5.24
N CYS A 90 16.23 -6.57 -3.96
CA CYS A 90 14.91 -6.98 -3.46
C CYS A 90 13.79 -6.00 -3.85
N ASN A 91 13.98 -4.69 -3.66
CA ASN A 91 12.97 -3.68 -4.03
C ASN A 91 12.69 -3.72 -5.53
N HIS A 92 13.73 -3.73 -6.37
CA HIS A 92 13.60 -3.75 -7.82
C HIS A 92 12.86 -5.01 -8.32
N LEU A 93 13.14 -6.16 -7.71
CA LEU A 93 12.52 -7.45 -8.02
C LEU A 93 11.09 -7.60 -7.48
N ARG A 94 10.54 -6.63 -6.74
CA ARG A 94 9.16 -6.73 -6.21
C ARG A 94 8.09 -6.48 -7.25
N SER A 95 8.36 -5.65 -8.26
CA SER A 95 7.42 -5.32 -9.33
C SER A 95 6.85 -6.57 -10.01
N TYR A 96 7.70 -7.50 -10.48
CA TYR A 96 7.24 -8.74 -11.10
C TYR A 96 6.64 -9.74 -10.10
N LYS A 97 7.07 -9.71 -8.83
CA LYS A 97 6.47 -10.57 -7.78
C LYS A 97 5.02 -10.16 -7.51
N TYR A 98 4.76 -8.85 -7.42
CA TYR A 98 3.40 -8.34 -7.29
C TYR A 98 2.57 -8.59 -8.55
N TYR A 99 3.15 -8.39 -9.73
CA TYR A 99 2.48 -8.75 -10.99
C TYR A 99 2.09 -10.23 -11.02
N SER A 100 3.00 -11.13 -10.65
CA SER A 100 2.73 -12.57 -10.61
C SER A 100 1.61 -12.93 -9.62
N ASP A 101 1.59 -12.34 -8.42
CA ASP A 101 0.53 -12.60 -7.45
C ASP A 101 -0.81 -11.97 -7.87
N SER A 102 -0.81 -10.84 -8.59
CA SER A 102 -2.04 -10.21 -9.09
C SER A 102 -2.83 -11.08 -10.06
N ILE A 103 -2.20 -12.05 -10.71
CA ILE A 103 -2.86 -13.05 -11.56
C ILE A 103 -3.76 -13.96 -10.70
N ILE A 104 -3.33 -14.28 -9.48
CA ILE A 104 -4.03 -15.17 -8.55
C ILE A 104 -5.09 -14.40 -7.74
N TYR A 105 -4.83 -13.12 -7.44
CA TYR A 105 -5.70 -12.26 -6.64
C TYR A 105 -6.25 -11.08 -7.47
N PRO A 106 -7.34 -11.28 -8.22
CA PRO A 106 -7.87 -10.26 -9.14
C PRO A 106 -8.37 -8.98 -8.46
N ASP A 107 -8.66 -9.03 -7.16
CA ASP A 107 -9.18 -7.95 -6.31
C ASP A 107 -8.20 -7.53 -5.19
N GLY A 108 -7.02 -8.15 -5.13
CA GLY A 108 -6.09 -8.04 -4.00
C GLY A 108 -5.08 -6.89 -4.08
N PHE A 109 -5.14 -6.07 -5.13
CA PHE A 109 -4.16 -5.02 -5.41
C PHE A 109 -4.83 -3.72 -5.85
N LEU A 110 -5.89 -3.32 -5.15
CA LEU A 110 -6.70 -2.15 -5.49
C LEU A 110 -5.91 -0.84 -5.29
N GLY A 111 -5.69 -0.10 -6.38
CA GLY A 111 -4.91 1.15 -6.39
C GLY A 111 -5.79 2.40 -6.22
N TYR A 112 -5.44 3.27 -5.28
CA TYR A 112 -6.17 4.51 -4.98
C TYR A 112 -5.49 5.71 -5.63
N SER A 113 -6.22 6.46 -6.45
CA SER A 113 -5.71 7.69 -7.06
C SER A 113 -5.48 8.72 -5.98
N CYS A 114 -4.24 9.18 -5.82
CA CYS A 114 -3.88 10.08 -4.74
C CYS A 114 -2.73 11.02 -5.16
N PRO A 115 -2.61 12.24 -4.60
CA PRO A 115 -1.51 13.15 -4.96
C PRO A 115 -0.14 12.64 -4.50
N SER A 116 -0.08 11.99 -3.33
CA SER A 116 1.14 11.42 -2.76
C SER A 116 0.83 10.25 -1.83
N TYR A 117 1.86 9.46 -1.52
CA TYR A 117 1.74 8.35 -0.58
C TYR A 117 1.36 8.83 0.84
N ASP A 118 1.90 9.95 1.32
CA ASP A 118 1.55 10.50 2.65
C ASP A 118 0.05 10.86 2.75
N VAL A 119 -0.53 11.39 1.67
CA VAL A 119 -1.97 11.70 1.60
C VAL A 119 -2.79 10.40 1.57
N PHE A 120 -2.29 9.35 0.91
CA PHE A 120 -2.89 8.02 0.93
C PHE A 120 -2.86 7.40 2.34
N GLU A 121 -1.74 7.51 3.06
CA GLU A 121 -1.60 7.01 4.43
C GLU A 121 -2.51 7.75 5.42
N SER A 122 -2.78 9.04 5.20
CA SER A 122 -3.78 9.80 5.96
C SER A 122 -5.23 9.31 5.72
N GLY A 123 -5.44 8.54 4.65
CA GLY A 123 -6.74 8.02 4.25
C GLY A 123 -7.65 9.01 3.53
N SER A 124 -7.10 10.13 3.05
CA SER A 124 -7.85 11.17 2.32
C SER A 124 -8.31 10.71 0.92
N CYS A 125 -7.73 9.64 0.39
CA CYS A 125 -8.01 9.09 -0.94
C CYS A 125 -8.85 7.80 -0.90
N PHE A 126 -9.63 7.61 0.16
CA PHE A 126 -10.44 6.43 0.41
C PHE A 126 -11.93 6.81 0.59
N PRO A 127 -12.89 5.98 0.14
CA PRO A 127 -12.76 4.72 -0.60
C PRO A 127 -12.48 4.98 -2.10
N CYS A 128 -12.59 3.94 -2.92
CA CYS A 128 -12.61 4.10 -4.37
C CYS A 128 -13.74 5.04 -4.84
N PRO A 129 -13.54 5.80 -5.92
CA PRO A 129 -14.62 6.61 -6.51
C PRO A 129 -15.72 5.70 -7.09
N LYS A 130 -16.85 6.30 -7.48
CA LYS A 130 -17.99 5.56 -8.08
C LYS A 130 -17.63 4.79 -9.34
N ASP A 131 -16.63 5.26 -10.09
CA ASP A 131 -16.14 4.61 -11.30
C ASP A 131 -15.20 3.42 -11.00
N GLY A 132 -14.97 3.11 -9.72
CA GLY A 132 -14.08 2.06 -9.24
C GLY A 132 -12.61 2.50 -9.16
N CYS A 133 -11.77 1.57 -8.68
CA CYS A 133 -10.32 1.70 -8.73
C CYS A 133 -9.73 0.64 -9.67
N PRO A 134 -8.60 0.92 -10.32
CA PRO A 134 -7.85 -0.09 -11.03
C PRO A 134 -7.14 -1.05 -10.06
N ASN A 135 -7.10 -2.33 -10.41
CA ASN A 135 -6.20 -3.29 -9.75
C ASN A 135 -4.81 -3.19 -10.39
N MET A 136 -3.77 -3.10 -9.56
CA MET A 136 -2.38 -3.15 -10.01
C MET A 136 -2.05 -4.52 -10.60
N GLY A 137 -1.30 -4.54 -11.70
CA GLY A 137 -0.82 -5.77 -12.34
C GLY A 137 -1.78 -6.29 -13.41
N HIS A 138 -1.99 -7.61 -13.44
CA HIS A 138 -2.56 -8.32 -14.57
C HIS A 138 -3.94 -7.79 -15.02
N PHE A 139 -4.75 -7.28 -14.08
CA PHE A 139 -6.11 -6.82 -14.34
C PHE A 139 -6.25 -5.30 -14.44
N ALA A 140 -5.14 -4.54 -14.55
CA ALA A 140 -5.18 -3.10 -14.73
C ALA A 140 -5.94 -2.68 -16.01
N ASP A 141 -5.91 -3.54 -17.04
CA ASP A 141 -6.63 -3.34 -18.30
C ASP A 141 -8.17 -3.37 -18.15
N LYS A 142 -8.70 -3.89 -17.03
CA LYS A 142 -10.15 -3.93 -16.79
C LYS A 142 -10.72 -2.60 -16.33
N PHE A 143 -9.88 -1.66 -15.92
CA PHE A 143 -10.34 -0.36 -15.49
C PHE A 143 -10.85 0.45 -16.69
N LYS A 144 -12.10 0.93 -16.62
CA LYS A 144 -12.73 1.67 -17.74
C LYS A 144 -12.05 3.01 -18.01
N GLY A 145 -11.55 3.68 -16.98
CA GLY A 145 -10.90 5.00 -17.07
C GLY A 145 -9.38 4.95 -17.31
N LYS A 146 -8.87 3.86 -17.89
CA LYS A 146 -7.43 3.54 -17.94
C LYS A 146 -6.60 4.36 -18.93
N THR A 147 -7.22 5.08 -19.88
CA THR A 147 -6.53 5.86 -20.92
C THR A 147 -6.91 7.34 -20.87
N LYS A 148 -6.94 7.94 -19.68
CA LYS A 148 -7.10 9.40 -19.56
C LYS A 148 -5.81 10.10 -20.01
N ASP A 149 -5.92 11.34 -20.49
CA ASP A 149 -4.77 12.10 -20.99
C ASP A 149 -3.74 12.44 -19.90
N ASP A 150 -4.15 12.47 -18.63
CA ASP A 150 -3.28 12.74 -17.49
C ASP A 150 -2.55 11.49 -16.99
N PHE A 151 -1.33 11.68 -16.48
CA PHE A 151 -0.63 10.64 -15.72
C PHE A 151 -1.33 10.38 -14.38
N VAL A 152 -1.81 9.14 -14.17
CA VAL A 152 -2.54 8.80 -12.94
C VAL A 152 -1.64 8.06 -11.97
N LYS A 153 -1.32 8.71 -10.83
CA LYS A 153 -0.58 8.08 -9.74
C LYS A 153 -1.52 7.35 -8.79
N LEU A 154 -1.25 6.07 -8.58
CA LEU A 154 -2.05 5.17 -7.77
C LEU A 154 -1.21 4.61 -6.63
N TYR A 155 -1.79 4.56 -5.43
CA TYR A 155 -1.12 4.06 -4.24
C TYR A 155 -1.93 2.95 -3.60
N LEU A 156 -1.22 1.98 -3.03
CA LEU A 156 -1.75 0.84 -2.30
C LEU A 156 -0.65 0.30 -1.39
N ASN A 157 -0.99 -0.58 -0.46
CA ASN A 157 -0.02 -1.32 0.35
C ASN A 157 -0.05 -2.80 -0.01
N THR A 158 1.08 -3.48 0.19
CA THR A 158 1.21 -4.94 0.00
C THR A 158 1.87 -5.57 1.21
N ALA A 159 1.71 -6.88 1.38
CA ALA A 159 2.36 -7.61 2.48
C ALA A 159 3.90 -7.69 2.30
N GLU A 160 4.60 -8.09 3.36
CA GLU A 160 6.06 -8.27 3.35
C GLU A 160 6.52 -9.59 2.73
N ALA A 161 5.65 -10.59 2.68
CA ALA A 161 5.93 -11.91 2.15
C ALA A 161 4.73 -12.39 1.34
N LYS A 162 4.95 -13.41 0.49
CA LYS A 162 3.88 -14.03 -0.29
C LYS A 162 2.89 -14.71 0.68
N ASP A 163 1.58 -14.55 0.52
CA ASP A 163 0.85 -13.83 -0.53
C ASP A 163 0.80 -12.30 -0.31
N PHE A 164 1.08 -11.50 -1.36
CA PHE A 164 1.25 -10.04 -1.22
C PHE A 164 -0.06 -9.24 -1.16
N ALA A 165 -1.16 -9.84 -1.57
CA ALA A 165 -2.46 -9.18 -1.68
C ALA A 165 -2.94 -8.64 -0.33
N LEU A 166 -3.51 -7.43 -0.33
CA LEU A 166 -4.12 -6.82 0.85
C LEU A 166 -5.43 -6.11 0.47
N TRP A 167 -6.41 -6.18 1.37
CA TRP A 167 -7.69 -5.49 1.24
C TRP A 167 -7.80 -4.37 2.27
N ARG A 168 -7.96 -3.13 1.79
CA ARG A 168 -7.98 -1.94 2.64
C ARG A 168 -9.39 -1.67 3.18
N TYR A 169 -9.49 -1.49 4.49
CA TYR A 169 -10.71 -1.15 5.21
C TYR A 169 -10.52 0.10 6.05
N LYS A 170 -11.54 0.96 6.12
CA LYS A 170 -11.60 2.05 7.09
C LYS A 170 -12.41 1.59 8.29
N VAL A 171 -11.82 1.68 9.48
CA VAL A 171 -12.47 1.34 10.74
C VAL A 171 -12.57 2.57 11.62
N THR A 172 -13.78 2.90 12.04
CA THR A 172 -14.04 4.00 12.97
C THR A 172 -14.64 3.44 14.25
N VAL A 173 -13.98 3.70 15.38
CA VAL A 173 -14.34 3.19 16.71
C VAL A 173 -14.70 4.37 17.60
N THR A 174 -15.92 4.40 18.13
CA THR A 174 -16.31 5.32 19.20
C THR A 174 -16.24 4.57 20.53
N LEU A 175 -15.41 5.04 21.46
CA LEU A 175 -15.18 4.36 22.73
C LEU A 175 -16.35 4.51 23.70
N SER A 176 -16.54 3.52 24.57
CA SER A 176 -17.46 3.59 25.70
C SER A 176 -16.74 3.22 26.99
N GLY A 177 -17.16 3.80 28.12
CA GLY A 177 -16.54 3.54 29.42
C GLY A 177 -16.84 4.63 30.43
N LYS A 178 -16.32 4.46 31.64
CA LYS A 178 -16.55 5.41 32.76
C LYS A 178 -15.38 6.35 33.02
N SER A 179 -14.19 5.99 32.56
CA SER A 179 -12.97 6.71 32.92
C SER A 179 -11.97 6.68 31.78
N LYS A 180 -11.17 7.74 31.69
CA LYS A 180 -10.04 7.84 30.78
C LYS A 180 -8.95 6.86 31.20
N VAL A 181 -8.40 6.14 30.23
CA VAL A 181 -7.33 5.14 30.44
C VAL A 181 -6.17 5.38 29.47
N LYS A 182 -5.01 4.79 29.74
CA LYS A 182 -3.85 4.82 28.83
C LYS A 182 -3.59 3.41 28.32
N GLY A 183 -3.52 3.22 27.00
CA GLY A 183 -3.43 1.90 26.40
C GLY A 183 -3.48 1.95 24.88
N TYR A 184 -3.89 0.84 24.28
CA TYR A 184 -4.13 0.74 22.84
C TYR A 184 -5.41 -0.06 22.57
N VAL A 185 -6.01 0.24 21.43
CA VAL A 185 -7.23 -0.40 20.93
C VAL A 185 -6.89 -1.16 19.66
N ASN A 186 -7.26 -2.43 19.63
CA ASN A 186 -7.19 -3.29 18.46
C ASN A 186 -8.60 -3.70 18.02
N VAL A 187 -8.75 -3.93 16.72
CA VAL A 187 -9.97 -4.45 16.11
C VAL A 187 -9.62 -5.66 15.24
N ALA A 188 -10.47 -6.68 15.25
CA ALA A 188 -10.45 -7.77 14.29
C ALA A 188 -11.80 -7.87 13.59
N LEU A 189 -11.78 -8.01 12.26
CA LEU A 189 -12.95 -8.03 11.41
C LEU A 189 -13.33 -9.47 11.06
N TYR A 190 -14.62 -9.77 11.04
CA TYR A 190 -15.18 -11.08 10.68
C TYR A 190 -16.26 -10.86 9.63
N GLY A 191 -16.22 -11.67 8.58
CA GLY A 191 -17.21 -11.62 7.51
C GLY A 191 -17.40 -12.98 6.84
N SER A 192 -18.11 -12.99 5.72
CA SER A 192 -18.40 -14.20 4.94
C SER A 192 -17.14 -14.86 4.35
N GLY A 193 -16.09 -14.10 4.09
CA GLY A 193 -14.82 -14.58 3.51
C GLY A 193 -13.76 -15.00 4.54
N GLY A 194 -14.02 -14.84 5.84
CA GLY A 194 -13.09 -15.19 6.91
C GLY A 194 -12.95 -14.11 7.97
N ASN A 195 -11.80 -14.07 8.63
CA ASN A 195 -11.49 -13.07 9.65
C ASN A 195 -10.05 -12.60 9.57
N THR A 196 -9.82 -11.34 9.97
CA THR A 196 -8.48 -10.76 10.06
C THR A 196 -7.81 -11.12 11.38
N ARG A 197 -6.50 -10.90 11.45
CA ARG A 197 -5.80 -10.68 12.72
C ARG A 197 -6.26 -9.39 13.40
N GLN A 198 -5.72 -9.12 14.58
CA GLN A 198 -5.97 -7.87 15.30
C GLN A 198 -5.12 -6.74 14.71
N HIS A 199 -5.75 -5.64 14.36
CA HIS A 199 -5.07 -4.43 13.89
C HIS A 199 -5.26 -3.29 14.88
N GLN A 200 -4.19 -2.55 15.16
CA GLN A 200 -4.24 -1.42 16.08
C GLN A 200 -4.94 -0.23 15.42
N VAL A 201 -5.97 0.30 16.09
CA VAL A 201 -6.70 1.49 15.65
C VAL A 201 -6.10 2.74 16.25
N THR A 202 -5.74 2.70 17.54
CA THR A 202 -5.15 3.84 18.23
C THR A 202 -4.34 3.38 19.45
N LYS A 203 -3.38 4.20 19.84
CA LYS A 203 -2.56 4.01 21.05
C LYS A 203 -2.34 5.37 21.70
N GLY A 204 -2.44 5.40 23.03
CA GLY A 204 -2.20 6.58 23.83
C GLY A 204 -3.27 6.73 24.90
N THR A 205 -3.79 7.95 25.02
CA THR A 205 -4.86 8.27 25.95
C THR A 205 -6.20 7.94 25.31
N LEU A 206 -6.95 7.02 25.93
CA LEU A 206 -8.25 6.55 25.48
C LEU A 206 -9.34 7.18 26.33
N GLN A 207 -10.15 8.03 25.71
CA GLN A 207 -11.23 8.76 26.37
C GLN A 207 -12.59 8.20 25.91
N PRO A 208 -13.51 7.86 26.84
CA PRO A 208 -14.88 7.51 26.48
C PRO A 208 -15.53 8.58 25.58
N ASP A 209 -16.42 8.14 24.69
CA ASP A 209 -17.13 8.97 23.69
C ASP A 209 -16.25 9.59 22.60
N SER A 210 -14.92 9.44 22.70
CA SER A 210 -14.00 9.85 21.63
C SER A 210 -14.02 8.85 20.48
N THR A 211 -13.90 9.36 19.26
CA THR A 211 -13.92 8.57 18.03
C THR A 211 -12.54 8.54 17.39
N TYR A 212 -12.09 7.33 17.04
CA TYR A 212 -10.79 7.09 16.42
C TYR A 212 -11.00 6.38 15.09
N THR A 213 -10.28 6.82 14.07
CA THR A 213 -10.33 6.22 12.73
C THR A 213 -8.95 5.67 12.38
N SER A 214 -8.92 4.48 11.80
CA SER A 214 -7.71 3.86 11.26
C SER A 214 -8.01 3.16 9.94
N PHE A 215 -6.99 3.01 9.11
CA PHE A 215 -7.03 2.27 7.85
C PHE A 215 -6.24 0.98 8.03
N ILE A 216 -6.86 -0.14 7.68
CA ILE A 216 -6.32 -1.47 7.87
C ILE A 216 -6.15 -2.10 6.49
N ASP A 217 -4.93 -2.47 6.14
CA ASP A 217 -4.65 -3.34 5.00
C ASP A 217 -4.61 -4.78 5.51
N ALA A 218 -5.67 -5.55 5.23
CA ALA A 218 -5.89 -6.88 5.76
C ALA A 218 -5.44 -7.98 4.79
N GLU A 219 -4.92 -9.08 5.34
CA GLU A 219 -4.42 -10.24 4.59
C GLU A 219 -5.51 -11.11 3.91
N VAL A 220 -6.79 -10.83 4.18
CA VAL A 220 -7.92 -11.62 3.67
C VAL A 220 -9.05 -10.67 3.29
N ASN A 221 -9.69 -10.92 2.14
CA ASN A 221 -10.98 -10.32 1.81
C ASN A 221 -12.07 -10.91 2.71
N ILE A 222 -12.53 -10.15 3.70
CA ILE A 222 -13.56 -10.63 4.65
C ILE A 222 -14.96 -10.69 4.02
N GLY A 223 -15.18 -10.13 2.83
CA GLY A 223 -16.50 -10.04 2.22
C GLY A 223 -17.49 -9.23 3.06
N THR A 224 -18.73 -9.71 3.18
CA THR A 224 -19.76 -9.02 3.97
C THR A 224 -19.43 -9.11 5.47
N VAL A 225 -19.24 -7.95 6.12
CA VAL A 225 -18.95 -7.87 7.55
C VAL A 225 -20.13 -8.42 8.35
N THR A 226 -19.89 -9.45 9.14
CA THR A 226 -20.89 -10.08 10.03
C THR A 226 -20.66 -9.73 11.49
N LYS A 227 -19.41 -9.50 11.88
CA LYS A 227 -19.02 -9.23 13.26
C LYS A 227 -17.71 -8.46 13.34
N VAL A 228 -17.56 -7.67 14.39
CA VAL A 228 -16.31 -7.02 14.75
C VAL A 228 -15.95 -7.38 16.19
N LYS A 229 -14.67 -7.65 16.47
CA LYS A 229 -14.16 -7.84 17.83
C LYS A 229 -13.31 -6.63 18.22
N PHE A 230 -13.69 -6.00 19.33
CA PHE A 230 -12.93 -4.96 19.99
C PHE A 230 -12.04 -5.57 21.07
N LEU A 231 -10.78 -5.15 21.12
CA LEU A 231 -9.89 -5.44 22.23
C LEU A 231 -9.19 -4.16 22.63
N TRP A 232 -9.10 -3.90 23.93
CA TRP A 232 -8.21 -2.87 24.46
C TRP A 232 -7.26 -3.52 25.44
N ASN A 233 -6.05 -2.99 25.53
CA ASN A 233 -5.06 -3.45 26.48
C ASN A 233 -4.18 -2.28 26.96
N ASN A 234 -3.50 -2.47 28.08
CA ASN A 234 -2.54 -1.51 28.63
C ASN A 234 -1.29 -2.24 29.10
N ASN A 235 -0.17 -1.52 29.18
CA ASN A 235 1.11 -2.08 29.63
C ASN A 235 1.49 -1.59 31.03
N TRP A 236 0.51 -1.14 31.83
CA TRP A 236 0.74 -0.58 33.15
C TRP A 236 -0.15 -1.26 34.18
N ILE A 237 0.40 -1.53 35.36
CA ILE A 237 -0.39 -2.07 36.48
C ILE A 237 -1.48 -1.05 36.81
N ASN A 238 -2.74 -1.44 36.61
CA ASN A 238 -3.89 -0.60 36.92
C ASN A 238 -4.77 -1.29 37.98
N PRO A 239 -4.59 -0.96 39.27
CA PRO A 239 -5.29 -1.62 40.37
C PRO A 239 -6.80 -1.39 40.38
N THR A 240 -7.29 -0.43 39.57
CA THR A 240 -8.73 -0.14 39.45
C THR A 240 -9.46 -1.05 38.46
N PHE A 241 -8.73 -1.92 37.72
CA PHE A 241 -9.27 -2.81 36.69
C PHE A 241 -10.33 -2.12 35.80
N PRO A 242 -9.98 -1.00 35.14
CA PRO A 242 -10.96 -0.21 34.42
C PRO A 242 -11.56 -1.03 33.27
N LYS A 243 -12.81 -0.73 32.91
CA LYS A 243 -13.48 -1.32 31.75
C LYS A 243 -13.60 -0.28 30.65
N LEU A 244 -13.18 -0.65 29.46
CA LEU A 244 -13.33 0.13 28.24
C LEU A 244 -13.99 -0.77 27.18
N GLY A 245 -14.93 -0.21 26.44
CA GLY A 245 -15.59 -0.85 25.32
C GLY A 245 -15.62 0.07 24.10
N ALA A 246 -16.37 -0.36 23.09
CA ALA A 246 -16.76 0.48 21.97
C ALA A 246 -18.29 0.64 21.99
N ALA A 247 -18.78 1.87 21.90
CA ALA A 247 -20.19 2.16 21.70
C ALA A 247 -20.61 1.76 20.27
N THR A 248 -19.78 2.13 19.29
CA THR A 248 -19.99 1.82 17.89
C THR A 248 -18.66 1.48 17.22
N ILE A 249 -18.72 0.57 16.25
CA ILE A 249 -17.63 0.33 15.31
C ILE A 249 -18.24 0.27 13.92
N THR A 250 -17.79 1.17 13.04
CA THR A 250 -18.17 1.14 11.63
C THR A 250 -16.98 0.66 10.80
N VAL A 251 -17.28 -0.10 9.75
CA VAL A 251 -16.30 -0.67 8.83
C VAL A 251 -16.76 -0.31 7.43
N GLN A 252 -15.86 0.26 6.64
CA GLN A 252 -16.09 0.58 5.24
C GLN A 252 -15.06 -0.15 4.39
N SER A 253 -15.52 -0.88 3.38
CA SER A 253 -14.66 -1.50 2.36
C SER A 253 -14.04 -0.44 1.47
N GLY A 254 -12.83 -0.71 0.97
CA GLY A 254 -12.16 0.16 0.03
C GLY A 254 -12.75 0.13 -1.39
N GLU A 255 -13.27 -1.02 -1.78
CA GLU A 255 -14.10 -1.16 -2.98
C GLU A 255 -15.52 -0.67 -2.67
N ASN A 256 -16.05 0.21 -3.54
CA ASN A 256 -17.35 0.85 -3.40
C ASN A 256 -18.49 0.01 -3.99
#